data_AF-A0ABD5VM42-F1
#
_entry.id   AF-A0ABD5VM42-F1
#
_cell.length_a   1.000
_cell.length_b   1.000
_cell.length_c   1.000
_cell.angle_alpha   90.00
_cell.angle_beta   90.00
_cell.angle_gamma   90.00
#
_symmetry.space_group_name_H-M   'P 1'
#
loop_
_entity.id
_entity.type
_entity.pdbx_description
1 polymer ?
#
loop_
_entity_poly.entity_id
_entity_poly.type
_entity_poly.pdbx_seq_one_letter_code
_entity_poly.pdbx_strand_id
1 'polypeptide(L)'
;MTEVQLARCEVRSGKEDRIRDWYETLANDRFSETAASLVSEGTLTESAFLQQNEGGASYLYVLMEWTDSDDAPPSADETLAIVEEHHDVLAETLVGEDWEELEPLGHMVNPER
;
A
#
# COMPACT_ATOMS: atom_id res chain seq x y z
N MET A 1 1.92 1.75 20.19
CA MET A 1 1.07 2.88 19.75
C MET A 1 0.82 2.68 18.27
N THR A 2 -0.30 3.15 17.71
CA THR A 2 -0.51 2.96 16.27
C THR A 2 0.17 4.10 15.50
N GLU A 3 1.05 3.74 14.58
CA GLU A 3 1.69 4.68 13.67
C GLU A 3 0.94 4.69 12.34
N VAL A 4 1.00 5.82 11.64
CA VAL A 4 0.37 6.00 10.34
C VAL A 4 1.34 6.71 9.40
N GLN A 5 1.37 6.24 8.16
CA GLN A 5 2.11 6.88 7.08
C GLN A 5 1.24 6.97 5.84
N LEU A 6 1.31 8.13 5.19
CA LEU A 6 0.77 8.33 3.86
C LEU A 6 1.93 8.65 2.94
N ALA A 7 2.08 7.85 1.89
CA ALA A 7 3.06 8.09 0.85
C ALA A 7 2.38 8.22 -0.51
N ARG A 8 3.01 8.91 -1.45
CA ARG A 8 2.57 8.96 -2.84
C ARG A 8 3.70 8.66 -3.82
N CYS A 9 3.33 8.11 -4.96
CA CYS A 9 4.23 7.94 -6.10
C CYS A 9 3.49 8.28 -7.40
N GLU A 10 4.21 8.87 -8.36
CA GLU A 10 3.65 9.17 -9.68
C GLU A 10 3.39 7.86 -10.45
N VAL A 11 2.24 7.78 -11.10
CA VAL A 11 1.84 6.64 -11.93
C VAL A 11 2.31 6.89 -13.35
N ARG A 12 2.92 5.88 -13.97
CA ARG A 12 3.28 5.91 -15.39
C ARG A 12 2.03 6.14 -16.23
N SER A 13 2.12 7.04 -17.20
CA SER A 13 1.00 7.37 -18.08
C SER A 13 0.43 6.11 -18.77
N GLY A 14 -0.88 5.91 -18.62
CA GLY A 14 -1.61 4.77 -19.19
C GLY A 14 -1.59 3.50 -18.34
N LYS A 15 -1.01 3.53 -17.13
CA LYS A 15 -0.99 2.41 -16.19
C LYS A 15 -2.06 2.51 -15.08
N GLU A 16 -2.87 3.55 -15.09
CA GLU A 16 -3.94 3.79 -14.11
C GLU A 16 -4.91 2.60 -14.00
N ASP A 17 -5.34 2.06 -15.15
CA ASP A 17 -6.25 0.92 -15.18
C ASP A 17 -5.57 -0.35 -14.63
N ARG A 18 -4.27 -0.54 -14.92
CA ARG A 18 -3.51 -1.69 -14.39
C ARG A 18 -3.41 -1.67 -12.87
N ILE A 19 -3.22 -0.49 -12.27
CA ILE A 19 -3.22 -0.31 -10.82
C ILE A 19 -4.61 -0.63 -10.26
N ARG A 20 -5.66 -0.10 -10.89
CA ARG A 20 -7.05 -0.34 -10.44
C ARG A 20 -7.39 -1.83 -10.46
N ASP A 21 -7.11 -2.51 -11.56
CA ASP A 21 -7.36 -3.94 -11.73
C ASP A 21 -6.58 -4.77 -10.69
N TRP A 22 -5.34 -4.35 -10.36
CA TRP A 22 -4.54 -5.03 -9.36
C TRP A 22 -5.13 -4.92 -7.96
N TYR A 23 -5.48 -3.72 -7.51
CA TYR A 23 -6.09 -3.54 -6.20
C TYR A 23 -7.48 -4.20 -6.11
N GLU A 24 -8.23 -4.26 -7.22
CA GLU A 24 -9.47 -5.06 -7.29
C GLU A 24 -9.20 -6.55 -7.12
N THR A 25 -8.15 -7.07 -7.75
CA THR A 25 -7.71 -8.48 -7.61
C THR A 25 -7.30 -8.78 -6.17
N LEU A 26 -6.49 -7.92 -5.54
CA LEU A 26 -6.07 -8.07 -4.14
C LEU A 26 -7.28 -8.07 -3.19
N ALA A 27 -8.20 -7.13 -3.38
CA ALA A 27 -9.34 -6.96 -2.49
C ALA A 27 -10.40 -8.08 -2.62
N ASN A 28 -10.55 -8.69 -3.80
CA ASN A 28 -11.63 -9.63 -4.07
C ASN A 28 -11.12 -11.07 -4.27
N ASP A 29 -10.26 -11.28 -5.26
CA ASP A 29 -9.87 -12.63 -5.70
C ASP A 29 -8.79 -13.23 -4.80
N ARG A 30 -7.91 -12.39 -4.24
CA ARG A 30 -6.74 -12.79 -3.44
C ARG A 30 -6.77 -12.28 -2.01
N PHE A 31 -7.96 -11.90 -1.52
CA PHE A 31 -8.13 -11.29 -0.20
C PHE A 31 -7.47 -12.08 0.94
N SER A 32 -7.56 -13.42 0.93
CA SER A 32 -6.97 -14.24 1.99
C SER A 32 -5.44 -14.20 2.00
N GLU A 33 -4.80 -14.12 0.83
CA GLU A 33 -3.35 -14.00 0.72
C GLU A 33 -2.90 -12.60 1.15
N THR A 34 -3.60 -11.56 0.70
CA THR A 34 -3.34 -10.17 1.10
C THR A 34 -3.56 -9.96 2.60
N ALA A 35 -4.62 -10.50 3.18
CA ALA A 35 -4.84 -10.41 4.62
C ALA A 35 -3.74 -11.14 5.40
N ALA A 36 -3.24 -12.27 4.89
CA ALA A 36 -2.13 -12.98 5.51
C ALA A 36 -0.82 -12.18 5.45
N SER A 37 -0.53 -11.47 4.35
CA SER A 37 0.65 -10.62 4.26
C SER A 37 0.58 -9.44 5.23
N LEU A 38 -0.56 -8.74 5.31
CA LEU A 38 -0.73 -7.63 6.24
C LEU A 38 -0.55 -8.05 7.70
N VAL A 39 -1.10 -9.21 8.09
CA VAL A 39 -0.90 -9.77 9.43
C VAL A 39 0.57 -10.12 9.67
N SER A 40 1.22 -10.73 8.68
CA SER A 40 2.64 -11.07 8.72
C SER A 40 3.48 -9.81 8.95
N GLU A 41 3.20 -8.72 8.24
CA GLU A 41 3.95 -7.46 8.29
C GLU A 41 3.60 -6.58 9.49
N GLY A 42 2.62 -6.95 10.32
CA GLY A 42 2.13 -6.12 11.42
C GLY A 42 1.30 -4.91 10.96
N THR A 43 0.91 -4.89 9.69
CA THR A 43 0.09 -3.85 9.08
C THR A 43 -1.38 -4.05 9.48
N LEU A 44 -1.95 -3.07 10.16
CA LEU A 44 -3.35 -3.04 10.60
C LEU A 44 -4.29 -2.63 9.46
N THR A 45 -3.89 -1.62 8.71
CA THR A 45 -4.65 -1.09 7.58
C THR A 45 -3.69 -0.74 6.47
N GLU A 46 -3.99 -1.18 5.26
CA GLU A 46 -3.47 -0.59 4.03
C GLU A 46 -4.66 -0.02 3.24
N SER A 47 -4.52 1.18 2.70
CA SER A 47 -5.53 1.78 1.82
C SER A 47 -4.86 2.56 0.71
N ALA A 48 -5.19 2.20 -0.53
CA ALA A 48 -4.64 2.83 -1.71
C ALA A 48 -5.67 3.69 -2.42
N PHE A 49 -5.23 4.85 -2.90
CA PHE A 49 -6.06 5.83 -3.60
C PHE A 49 -5.37 6.28 -4.87
N LEU A 50 -6.09 6.29 -5.99
CA LEU A 50 -5.59 6.81 -7.25
C LEU A 50 -6.14 8.22 -7.49
N GLN A 51 -5.26 9.20 -7.58
CA GLN A 51 -5.58 10.55 -8.05
C GLN A 51 -5.30 10.64 -9.55
N GLN A 52 -6.31 11.00 -10.33
CA GLN A 52 -6.16 11.30 -11.76
C GLN A 52 -6.35 12.81 -11.96
N ASN A 53 -5.32 13.50 -12.44
CA ASN A 53 -5.38 14.92 -12.74
C ASN A 53 -5.61 15.09 -14.24
N GLU A 54 -6.71 15.75 -14.63
CA GLU A 54 -7.00 16.00 -16.05
C GLU A 54 -5.88 16.85 -16.68
N GLY A 55 -5.20 16.31 -17.69
CA GLY A 55 -4.08 16.97 -18.36
C GLY A 55 -2.79 17.06 -17.54
N GLY A 56 -2.71 16.37 -16.39
CA GLY A 56 -1.54 16.30 -15.53
C GLY A 56 -1.13 14.84 -15.22
N ALA A 57 -0.15 14.70 -14.32
CA ALA A 57 0.30 13.39 -13.85
C ALA A 57 -0.73 12.76 -12.88
N SER A 58 -0.86 11.44 -12.95
CA SER A 58 -1.64 10.64 -12.00
C SER A 58 -0.74 10.20 -10.84
N TYR A 59 -1.31 10.04 -9.65
CA TYR A 59 -0.57 9.64 -8.45
C TYR A 59 -1.29 8.53 -7.69
N LEU A 60 -0.53 7.53 -7.25
CA LEU A 60 -0.97 6.53 -6.30
C LEU A 60 -0.61 7.02 -4.89
N TYR A 61 -1.58 7.04 -4.00
CA TYR A 61 -1.38 7.31 -2.57
C TYR A 61 -1.62 6.01 -1.81
N VAL A 62 -0.73 5.66 -0.90
CA VAL A 62 -0.86 4.49 -0.03
C VAL A 62 -0.79 4.97 1.43
N LEU A 63 -1.86 4.71 2.16
CA LEU A 63 -1.96 4.89 3.60
C LEU A 63 -1.69 3.53 4.26
N MET A 64 -0.69 3.47 5.13
CA MET A 64 -0.43 2.33 5.98
C MET A 64 -0.56 2.70 7.44
N GLU A 65 -1.13 1.80 8.22
CA GLU A 65 -1.28 1.88 9.66
C GLU A 65 -0.69 0.60 10.27
N TRP A 66 0.20 0.71 11.24
CA TRP A 66 0.82 -0.45 11.90
C TRP A 66 0.95 -0.21 13.41
N THR A 67 1.10 -1.29 14.18
CA THR A 67 1.44 -1.17 15.60
C THR A 67 2.95 -1.01 15.77
N ASP A 68 3.35 -0.02 16.57
CA ASP A 68 4.66 0.03 17.22
C ASP A 68 4.72 -1.13 18.23
N SER A 69 5.00 -2.32 17.71
CA SER A 69 5.30 -3.53 18.46
C SER A 69 6.76 -3.87 18.20
N ASP A 70 7.51 -4.13 19.28
CA ASP A 70 8.89 -4.65 19.29
C ASP A 70 9.05 -6.00 18.54
N ASP A 71 7.95 -6.56 18.02
CA ASP A 71 7.95 -7.68 17.10
C ASP A 71 8.54 -7.22 15.76
N ALA A 72 9.82 -7.55 15.58
CA ALA A 72 10.47 -7.46 14.28
C ALA A 72 9.54 -8.08 13.21
N PRO A 73 9.41 -7.45 12.02
CA PRO A 73 8.69 -8.08 10.93
C PRO A 73 9.26 -9.49 10.72
N PRO A 74 8.43 -10.48 10.33
CA PRO A 74 8.92 -11.81 10.00
C PRO A 74 10.10 -11.63 9.06
N SER A 75 11.20 -12.32 9.38
CA SER A 75 12.43 -12.23 8.62
C SER A 75 12.12 -12.37 7.14
N ALA A 76 12.78 -11.56 6.30
CA ALA A 76 12.64 -11.54 4.83
C ALA A 76 12.79 -12.91 4.12
N ASP A 77 13.10 -13.99 4.86
CA ASP A 77 13.12 -15.37 4.38
C ASP A 77 11.72 -16.00 4.20
N GLU A 78 10.63 -15.40 4.71
CA GLU A 78 9.24 -15.88 4.54
C GLU A 78 8.33 -14.87 3.82
N THR A 79 8.86 -14.08 2.88
CA THR A 79 8.02 -13.19 2.07
C THR A 79 7.04 -14.02 1.23
N LEU A 80 5.74 -13.80 1.44
CA LEU A 80 4.69 -14.45 0.66
C LEU A 80 4.78 -14.01 -0.81
N ALA A 81 4.52 -14.92 -1.75
CA ALA A 81 4.59 -14.63 -3.19
C ALA A 81 3.74 -13.41 -3.60
N ILE A 82 2.61 -13.17 -2.91
CA ILE A 82 1.75 -12.01 -3.16
C ILE A 82 2.45 -10.66 -2.90
N VAL A 83 3.42 -10.61 -1.98
CA VAL A 83 4.20 -9.40 -1.68
C VAL A 83 5.18 -9.12 -2.82
N GLU A 84 5.87 -10.15 -3.31
CA GLU A 84 6.75 -10.03 -4.48
C GLU A 84 5.96 -9.60 -5.72
N GLU A 85 4.81 -10.24 -5.98
CA GLU A 85 3.91 -9.87 -7.08
C GLU A 85 3.39 -8.43 -6.92
N HIS A 86 3.08 -8.01 -5.69
CA HIS A 86 2.65 -6.64 -5.43
C HIS A 86 3.75 -5.63 -5.78
N HIS A 87 4.99 -5.87 -5.33
CA HIS A 87 6.14 -5.05 -5.69
C HIS A 87 6.40 -5.03 -7.21
N ASP A 88 6.28 -6.16 -7.89
CA ASP A 88 6.45 -6.24 -9.34
C ASP A 88 5.42 -5.37 -10.07
N VAL A 89 4.15 -5.39 -9.65
CA VAL A 89 3.12 -4.55 -10.25
C VAL A 89 3.38 -3.06 -9.96
N LEU A 90 3.80 -2.71 -8.75
CA LEU A 90 4.17 -1.33 -8.44
C LEU A 90 5.37 -0.87 -9.29
N ALA A 91 6.42 -1.69 -9.40
CA ALA A 91 7.58 -1.41 -10.24
C ALA A 91 7.24 -1.32 -11.73
N GLU A 92 6.22 -2.05 -12.20
CA GLU A 92 5.68 -1.99 -13.57
C GLU A 92 4.86 -0.70 -13.82
N THR A 93 4.22 -0.16 -12.80
CA THR A 93 3.19 0.89 -12.95
C THR A 93 3.62 2.27 -12.47
N LEU A 94 4.64 2.40 -11.62
CA LEU A 94 5.04 3.66 -11.01
C LEU A 94 6.31 4.27 -11.62
N VAL A 95 6.41 5.61 -11.59
CA VAL A 95 7.58 6.35 -12.07
C VAL A 95 8.68 6.31 -10.99
N GLY A 96 9.45 5.22 -10.99
CA GLY A 96 10.57 5.02 -10.07
C GLY A 96 10.17 4.34 -8.76
N GLU A 97 11.11 4.28 -7.83
CA GLU A 97 10.95 3.67 -6.50
C GLU A 97 10.91 4.72 -5.38
N ASP A 98 11.01 6.01 -5.74
CA ASP A 98 11.03 7.12 -4.81
C ASP A 98 9.60 7.50 -4.39
N TRP A 99 9.16 6.97 -3.25
CA TRP A 99 7.92 7.37 -2.60
C TRP A 99 8.09 8.69 -1.84
N GLU A 100 7.20 9.64 -2.07
CA GLU A 100 7.14 10.89 -1.31
C GLU A 100 6.26 10.67 -0.07
N GLU A 101 6.86 10.71 1.11
CA GLU A 101 6.15 10.66 2.39
C GLU A 101 5.51 12.01 2.71
N LEU A 102 4.25 11.99 3.17
CA LEU A 102 3.52 13.18 3.61
C LEU A 102 3.56 13.29 5.13
N GLU A 103 3.72 14.52 5.63
CA GLU A 103 3.70 14.81 7.07
C GLU A 103 2.32 14.48 7.69
N PRO A 104 2.25 13.56 8.66
CA PRO A 104 1.00 13.29 9.36
C PRO A 104 0.70 14.44 10.33
N LEU A 105 -0.43 15.12 10.12
CA LEU A 105 -0.88 16.20 11.01
C LEU A 105 -1.74 15.70 12.20
N GLY A 106 -2.34 14.51 12.07
CA GLY A 106 -3.14 13.88 13.13
C GLY A 106 -3.71 12.53 12.72
N HIS A 107 -3.82 11.61 13.69
CA HIS A 107 -4.32 10.25 13.49
C HIS A 107 -5.25 9.82 14.63
N MET A 108 -6.56 9.75 14.36
CA MET A 108 -7.59 9.48 15.36
C MET A 108 -8.34 8.21 15.00
N VAL A 109 -8.33 7.22 15.89
CA VAL A 109 -9.02 5.94 15.70
C VAL A 109 -10.27 5.88 16.58
N ASN A 110 -11.39 5.39 16.04
CA ASN A 110 -12.59 5.11 16.84
C ASN A 110 -12.33 3.87 17.72
N PRO A 111 -12.39 3.97 19.06
CA PRO A 111 -12.15 2.82 19.94
C PRO A 111 -13.21 1.70 19.82
N GLU A 112 -14.34 1.95 19.14
CA GLU A 112 -15.40 0.95 18.91
C GLU A 112 -15.28 0.21 17.56
N ARG A 113 -14.21 0.45 16.79
CA ARG A 113 -13.96 -0.23 15.51
C ARG A 113 -13.52 -1.69 15.72
#